data_AF-A0A494Y1U9-F1
#
_entry.id   AF-A0A494Y1U9-F1
#
_cell.length_a   1.000
_cell.length_b   1.000
_cell.length_c   1.000
_cell.angle_alpha   90.00
_cell.angle_beta   90.00
_cell.angle_gamma   90.00
#
_symmetry.space_group_name_H-M   'P 1'
#
loop_
_entity.id
_entity.type
_entity.pdbx_description
1 polymer ?
#
loop_
_entity_poly.entity_id
_entity_poly.type
_entity_poly.pdbx_seq_one_letter_code
_entity_poly.pdbx_strand_id
1 'polypeptide(L)'
;MESPQFTERKNIVQINIETCLKALILRNSLIEITYESIDENTDLINDLALDSMAIVNMFADIEAEFQIEVDIDSIKNPILEKFQYLKEYVLEQKKKGG
;
A
#
# COMPACT_ATOMS: atom_id res chain seq x y z
N MET A 1 -19.47 -17.53 24.93
CA MET A 1 -18.44 -16.54 25.28
C MET A 1 -17.43 -16.56 24.15
N GLU A 2 -17.59 -15.64 23.19
CA GLU A 2 -16.61 -15.48 22.11
C GLU A 2 -15.35 -14.82 22.68
N SER A 3 -14.20 -15.47 22.45
CA SER A 3 -12.90 -15.03 22.96
C SER A 3 -12.45 -13.72 22.30
N PRO A 4 -11.93 -12.74 23.06
CA PRO A 4 -11.54 -11.41 22.55
C PRO A 4 -10.33 -11.37 21.60
N GLN A 5 -9.67 -12.50 21.32
CA GLN A 5 -8.40 -12.54 20.56
C GLN A 5 -8.53 -12.22 19.06
N PHE A 6 -9.74 -12.23 18.49
CA PHE A 6 -9.90 -12.01 17.05
C PHE A 6 -9.80 -10.53 16.63
N THR A 7 -10.12 -9.60 17.52
CA THR A 7 -10.13 -8.17 17.23
C THR A 7 -8.72 -7.57 17.24
N GLU A 8 -7.83 -8.07 18.12
CA GLU A 8 -6.46 -7.57 18.26
C GLU A 8 -5.57 -7.98 17.08
N ARG A 9 -5.71 -9.21 16.57
CA ARG A 9 -4.91 -9.69 15.43
C ARG A 9 -5.20 -8.92 14.13
N LYS A 10 -6.44 -8.52 13.88
CA LYS A 10 -6.79 -7.70 12.71
C LYS A 10 -6.12 -6.32 12.76
N ASN A 11 -6.03 -5.73 13.95
CA ASN A 11 -5.46 -4.40 14.13
C ASN A 11 -3.93 -4.39 13.93
N ILE A 12 -3.23 -5.41 14.45
CA ILE A 12 -1.76 -5.55 14.29
C ILE A 12 -1.36 -5.76 12.82
N VAL A 13 -2.13 -6.57 12.07
CA VAL A 13 -1.85 -6.83 10.65
C VAL A 13 -2.07 -5.58 9.79
N GLN A 14 -3.11 -4.79 10.08
CA GLN A 14 -3.35 -3.52 9.37
C GLN A 14 -2.26 -2.49 9.63
N ILE A 15 -1.80 -2.35 10.88
CA ILE A 15 -0.69 -1.45 11.24
C ILE A 15 0.58 -1.84 10.49
N ASN A 16 0.89 -3.14 10.43
CA ASN A 16 2.09 -3.61 9.72
C ASN A 16 2.03 -3.34 8.21
N ILE A 17 0.87 -3.49 7.58
CA ILE A 17 0.72 -3.22 6.14
C ILE A 17 0.87 -1.74 5.84
N GLU A 18 0.24 -0.87 6.63
CA GLU A 18 0.38 0.57 6.44
C GLU A 18 1.83 1.03 6.60
N THR A 19 2.52 0.60 7.67
CA THR A 19 3.91 0.97 7.89
C THR A 19 4.82 0.47 6.78
N CYS A 20 4.66 -0.77 6.33
CA CYS A 20 5.43 -1.31 5.20
C CYS A 20 5.15 -0.55 3.90
N LEU A 21 3.88 -0.28 3.58
CA LEU A 21 3.54 0.46 2.35
C LEU A 21 4.12 1.86 2.36
N LYS A 22 4.03 2.59 3.48
CA LYS A 22 4.66 3.90 3.61
C LYS A 22 6.17 3.81 3.41
N ALA A 23 6.85 2.79 3.97
CA ALA A 23 8.28 2.59 3.75
C ALA A 23 8.63 2.32 2.27
N LEU A 24 7.81 1.54 1.56
CA LEU A 24 7.97 1.27 0.13
C LEU A 24 7.77 2.52 -0.72
N ILE A 25 6.77 3.34 -0.39
CA ILE A 25 6.50 4.62 -1.04
C ILE A 25 7.69 5.59 -0.81
N LEU A 26 8.15 5.72 0.43
CA LEU A 26 9.31 6.56 0.78
C LEU A 26 10.56 6.16 0.00
N ARG A 27 10.78 4.86 -0.22
CA ARG A 27 11.93 4.34 -0.98
C ARG A 27 11.83 4.62 -2.48
N ASN A 28 10.62 4.64 -3.03
CA ASN A 28 10.37 4.78 -4.47
C ASN A 28 10.00 6.22 -4.88
N SER A 29 9.77 7.13 -3.93
CA SER A 29 9.45 8.52 -4.24
C SER A 29 10.65 9.28 -4.79
N LEU A 30 10.36 10.14 -5.76
CA LEU A 30 11.34 11.02 -6.40
C LEU A 30 11.58 12.31 -5.60
N ILE A 31 10.80 12.55 -4.55
CA ILE A 31 10.86 13.75 -3.72
C ILE A 31 11.14 13.39 -2.27
N GLU A 32 11.65 14.37 -1.51
CA GLU A 32 11.83 14.19 -0.07
C GLU A 32 10.46 14.25 0.61
N ILE A 33 9.93 13.09 0.98
CA ILE A 33 8.68 12.91 1.71
C ILE A 33 8.98 12.29 3.08
N THR A 34 8.15 12.63 4.07
CA THR A 34 8.24 12.05 5.41
C THR A 34 7.08 11.08 5.65
N TYR A 35 7.27 10.13 6.55
CA TYR A 35 6.23 9.18 6.92
C TYR A 35 4.93 9.87 7.40
N GLU A 36 5.07 11.01 8.07
CA GLU A 36 3.97 11.82 8.60
C GLU A 36 3.20 12.57 7.51
N SER A 37 3.81 12.78 6.35
CA SER A 37 3.20 13.44 5.20
C SER A 37 2.28 12.54 4.39
N ILE A 38 2.26 11.22 4.67
CA ILE A 38 1.41 10.25 3.98
C ILE A 38 0.21 9.93 4.86
N ASP A 39 -0.96 10.43 4.47
CA ASP A 39 -2.28 10.14 5.04
C ASP A 39 -3.17 9.37 4.07
N GLU A 40 -4.38 9.02 4.49
CA GLU A 40 -5.34 8.23 3.70
C GLU A 40 -5.77 8.90 2.39
N ASN A 41 -5.75 10.23 2.32
CA ASN A 41 -6.14 11.03 1.16
C ASN A 41 -4.97 11.45 0.27
N THR A 42 -3.73 11.15 0.65
CA THR A 42 -2.55 11.52 -0.13
C THR A 42 -2.58 10.88 -1.51
N ASP A 43 -2.43 11.70 -2.55
CA ASP A 43 -2.39 11.28 -3.95
C ASP A 43 -0.98 10.78 -4.32
N LEU A 44 -0.89 9.53 -4.78
CA LEU A 44 0.39 8.88 -5.08
C LEU A 44 1.08 9.52 -6.29
N ILE A 45 0.33 10.09 -7.23
CA ILE A 45 0.85 10.69 -8.45
C ILE A 45 1.13 12.18 -8.23
N ASN A 46 0.15 12.91 -7.70
CA ASN A 46 0.23 14.37 -7.60
C ASN A 46 0.98 14.85 -6.35
N ASP A 47 0.72 14.24 -5.19
CA ASP A 47 1.35 14.67 -3.92
C ASP A 47 2.74 14.04 -3.73
N LEU A 48 2.91 12.78 -4.16
CA LEU A 48 4.15 12.02 -3.97
C LEU A 48 5.05 11.98 -5.22
N ALA A 49 4.61 12.62 -6.31
CA ALA A 49 5.32 12.72 -7.58
C ALA A 49 5.79 11.36 -8.13
N LEU A 50 5.03 10.28 -7.92
CA LEU A 50 5.35 8.97 -8.46
C LEU A 50 5.01 8.94 -9.94
N ASP A 51 6.04 8.84 -10.78
CA ASP A 51 5.90 8.63 -12.21
C ASP A 51 5.68 7.15 -12.53
N SER A 52 5.43 6.84 -13.80
CA SER A 52 5.15 5.47 -14.26
C SER A 52 6.24 4.47 -13.90
N MET A 53 7.53 4.85 -13.92
CA MET A 53 8.62 3.95 -13.50
C MET A 53 8.64 3.76 -11.98
N ALA A 54 8.46 4.83 -11.21
CA ALA A 54 8.36 4.74 -9.75
C ALA A 54 7.17 3.86 -9.32
N ILE A 55 6.04 3.95 -10.02
CA ILE A 55 4.86 3.11 -9.80
C ILE A 55 5.17 1.64 -10.08
N VAL A 56 5.80 1.32 -11.22
CA VAL A 56 6.17 -0.07 -11.57
C VAL A 56 7.12 -0.65 -10.52
N ASN A 57 8.15 0.11 -10.12
CA ASN A 57 9.10 -0.33 -9.08
C ASN A 57 8.42 -0.51 -7.72
N MET A 58 7.54 0.42 -7.34
CA MET A 58 6.76 0.32 -6.11
C MET A 58 5.90 -0.94 -6.10
N PHE A 59 5.21 -1.26 -7.19
CA PHE A 59 4.39 -2.47 -7.26
C PHE A 59 5.23 -3.75 -7.23
N ALA A 60 6.38 -3.79 -7.92
CA ALA A 60 7.29 -4.92 -7.85
C ALA A 60 7.81 -5.16 -6.42
N ASP A 61 8.16 -4.08 -5.69
CA ASP A 61 8.53 -4.19 -4.27
C ASP A 61 7.35 -4.68 -3.41
N ILE A 62 6.12 -4.19 -3.66
CA ILE A 62 4.90 -4.63 -2.96
C ILE A 62 4.66 -6.14 -3.17
N GLU A 63 4.78 -6.62 -4.41
CA GLU A 63 4.63 -8.05 -4.73
C GLU A 63 5.63 -8.90 -3.95
N ALA A 64 6.91 -8.48 -3.93
CA ALA A 64 7.97 -9.17 -3.21
C ALA A 64 7.73 -9.19 -1.69
N GLU A 65 7.38 -8.05 -1.08
CA GLU A 65 7.23 -7.93 0.37
C GLU A 65 5.96 -8.59 0.91
N PHE A 66 4.86 -8.53 0.16
CA PHE A 66 3.58 -9.09 0.60
C PHE A 66 3.29 -10.48 0.03
N GLN A 67 4.14 -10.99 -0.85
CA GLN A 67 3.96 -12.25 -1.57
C GLN A 67 2.61 -12.31 -2.30
N ILE A 68 2.27 -11.21 -2.97
CA ILE A 68 1.05 -11.08 -3.79
C ILE A 68 1.41 -10.95 -5.27
N GLU A 69 0.45 -11.18 -6.14
CA GLU A 69 0.56 -10.92 -7.58
C GLU A 69 -0.33 -9.72 -7.93
N VAL A 70 0.26 -8.76 -8.63
CA VAL A 70 -0.35 -7.49 -9.01
C VAL A 70 -0.30 -7.34 -10.52
N ASP A 71 -1.48 -7.39 -11.14
CA ASP A 71 -1.61 -7.08 -12.55
C ASP A 71 -1.63 -5.56 -12.75
N ILE A 72 -0.44 -4.97 -12.91
CA ILE A 72 -0.26 -3.51 -13.06
C ILE A 72 -1.07 -2.98 -14.25
N ASP A 73 -1.19 -3.74 -15.33
CA ASP A 73 -2.02 -3.39 -16.49
C ASP A 73 -3.53 -3.28 -16.16
N SER A 74 -4.00 -4.00 -15.13
CA SER A 74 -5.38 -3.89 -14.61
C SER A 74 -5.56 -2.81 -13.55
N ILE A 75 -4.48 -2.18 -13.08
CA ILE A 75 -4.56 -1.08 -12.13
C ILE A 75 -5.14 0.14 -12.83
N LYS A 76 -6.44 0.35 -12.63
CA LYS A 76 -7.12 1.58 -13.07
C LYS A 76 -6.81 2.71 -12.10
N ASN A 77 -6.80 3.94 -12.62
CA ASN A 77 -6.54 5.21 -11.93
C ASN A 77 -6.99 5.30 -10.45
N PRO A 78 -8.18 4.81 -10.00
CA PRO A 78 -8.56 5.02 -8.60
C PRO A 78 -7.61 4.45 -7.56
N ILE A 79 -6.82 3.40 -7.86
CA ILE A 79 -5.91 2.84 -6.86
C ILE A 79 -4.78 3.83 -6.50
N LEU A 80 -4.36 4.65 -7.46
CA LEU A 80 -3.27 5.61 -7.30
C LEU A 80 -3.75 7.01 -6.87
N GLU A 81 -5.04 7.30 -6.97
CA GLU A 81 -5.60 8.59 -6.55
C GLU A 81 -5.46 8.84 -5.05
N LYS A 82 -5.44 7.78 -4.23
CA LYS A 82 -5.28 7.91 -2.77
C LYS A 82 -4.55 6.73 -2.15
N PHE A 83 -3.70 7.01 -1.16
CA PHE A 83 -3.02 5.99 -0.37
C PHE A 83 -3.98 4.96 0.25
N GLN A 84 -5.18 5.36 0.70
CA GLN A 84 -6.15 4.41 1.21
C GLN A 84 -6.52 3.32 0.19
N TYR A 85 -6.65 3.66 -1.09
CA TYR A 85 -7.07 2.73 -2.12
C TYR A 85 -5.98 1.72 -2.43
N LEU A 86 -4.71 2.15 -2.43
CA LEU A 86 -3.56 1.24 -2.50
C LEU A 86 -3.54 0.28 -1.30
N LYS A 87 -3.76 0.80 -0.09
CA LYS A 87 -3.78 -0.02 1.13
C LYS A 87 -4.90 -1.07 1.09
N GLU A 88 -6.10 -0.67 0.69
CA GLU A 88 -7.23 -1.58 0.52
C GLU A 88 -6.95 -2.64 -0.54
N TYR A 89 -6.40 -2.24 -1.69
CA TYR A 89 -6.02 -3.17 -2.76
C TYR A 89 -5.05 -4.25 -2.27
N VAL A 90 -3.96 -3.87 -1.61
CA VAL A 90 -2.97 -4.82 -1.08
C VAL A 90 -3.58 -5.74 -0.02
N LEU A 91 -4.46 -5.20 0.84
CA LEU A 91 -5.21 -6.00 1.81
C LEU A 91 -6.12 -7.02 1.14
N GLU A 92 -6.80 -6.66 0.05
CA GLU A 92 -7.65 -7.58 -0.71
C GLU A 92 -6.84 -8.67 -1.41
N GLN A 93 -5.73 -8.32 -2.04
CA GLN A 93 -4.86 -9.29 -2.71
C GLN A 93 -4.28 -10.30 -1.71
N LYS A 94 -3.85 -9.83 -0.53
CA LYS A 94 -3.37 -10.71 0.55
C LYS A 94 -4.44 -11.68 1.07
N LYS A 95 -5.72 -11.30 1.04
CA LYS A 95 -6.83 -12.20 1.42
C LYS A 95 -7.15 -13.23 0.34
N LYS A 96 -6.91 -12.92 -0.94
CA LYS A 96 -7.15 -13.83 -2.07
C LYS A 96 -6.03 -14.86 -2.24
N GLY A 97 -4.80 -14.49 -1.89
CA GLY A 97 -3.61 -15.36 -1.96
C GLY A 97 -3.31 -16.15 -0.67
N GLY A 98 -4.25 -16.22 0.28
CA GLY A 98 -4.10 -16.91 1.58
C GLY A 98 -5.02 -18.12 1.73
#